data_AF-B7FYF2-F1
#
_entry.id   AF-B7FYF2-F1
#
_cell.length_a   1.000
_cell.length_b   1.000
_cell.length_c   1.000
_cell.angle_alpha   90.00
_cell.angle_beta   90.00
_cell.angle_gamma   90.00
#
_symmetry.space_group_name_H-M   'P 1'
#
loop_
_entity.id
_entity.type
_entity.pdbx_description
1 polymer ?
#
loop_
_entity_poly.entity_id
_entity_poly.type
_entity_poly.pdbx_seq_one_letter_code
_entity_poly.pdbx_strand_id
1 'polypeptide(L)'
;MMVAAIRTNHKRRRQTYPMPQLRSLIILVAAEIASSRNTVSSFVATPRPLLLAPSLATYSTTKPPECTVHDVADLDCISQQLGYLPTNFVGVSARNADRVPVAIQTYPLFGGAPRRQIKTAASMPNTQLRMLGTPFPTLYWLTCPIISKAIANLEGQGHVQRIQQIVRECDDLTQRLWTCHAEYAENRWDSLTQIDRSVLENSDESSRIRDMLQYSGIAGTNVTRVVRTARENDGNPRRNEPASGWQPSIKCLHTHYAHFRSTTFSNQVKKPTINPVGEMVEELLRLEFPEVLL
;
A
#
# COMPACT_ATOMS: atom_id res chain seq x y z
N MET A 1 35.64 33.71 38.87
CA MET A 1 34.50 33.57 37.94
C MET A 1 35.02 33.10 36.59
N MET A 2 34.87 31.82 36.26
CA MET A 2 34.84 31.31 34.88
C MET A 2 34.46 29.84 34.92
N VAL A 3 33.22 29.52 34.57
CA VAL A 3 32.77 28.16 34.28
C VAL A 3 32.43 28.16 32.79
N ALA A 4 33.28 27.52 31.99
CA ALA A 4 33.01 27.27 30.57
C ALA A 4 32.28 25.93 30.44
N ALA A 5 31.01 25.98 30.02
CA ALA A 5 30.19 24.81 29.76
C ALA A 5 30.58 24.17 28.42
N ILE A 6 31.04 22.91 28.47
CA ILE A 6 31.26 22.06 27.30
C ILE A 6 29.89 21.58 26.79
N ARG A 7 29.39 22.18 25.70
CA ARG A 7 28.29 21.62 24.90
C ARG A 7 28.82 20.50 24.01
N THR A 8 28.53 19.25 24.35
CA THR A 8 28.77 18.11 23.46
C THR A 8 27.73 18.07 22.35
N ASN A 9 28.19 18.19 21.11
CA ASN A 9 27.40 18.20 19.90
C ASN A 9 27.26 16.76 19.38
N HIS A 10 26.16 16.06 19.69
CA HIS A 10 25.86 14.74 19.12
C HIS A 10 25.34 14.86 17.68
N LYS A 11 26.25 15.02 16.71
CA LYS A 11 25.97 14.62 15.33
C LYS A 11 25.88 13.09 15.28
N ARG A 12 24.66 12.54 15.31
CA ARG A 12 24.42 11.13 14.94
C ARG A 12 24.88 10.93 13.50
N ARG A 13 26.02 10.26 13.30
CA ARG A 13 26.46 9.79 11.98
C ARG A 13 25.41 8.79 11.49
N ARG A 14 24.68 9.14 10.43
CA ARG A 14 23.79 8.21 9.72
C ARG A 14 24.67 7.22 8.94
N GLN A 15 24.33 5.94 9.04
CA GLN A 15 25.19 4.85 8.60
C GLN A 15 24.66 4.32 7.25
N THR A 16 25.51 4.35 6.22
CA THR A 16 25.23 3.74 4.93
C THR A 16 25.64 2.27 5.00
N TYR A 17 24.69 1.34 4.83
CA TYR A 17 24.99 -0.10 4.83
C TYR A 17 25.01 -0.62 3.38
N PRO A 18 26.11 -1.23 2.90
CA PRO A 18 26.11 -1.93 1.61
C PRO A 18 25.14 -3.13 1.64
N MET A 19 24.42 -3.37 0.53
CA MET A 19 23.32 -4.35 0.36
C MET A 19 23.52 -5.75 1.00
N PRO A 20 24.72 -6.37 1.05
CA PRO A 20 24.92 -7.66 1.72
C PRO A 20 24.70 -7.63 3.25
N GLN A 21 24.80 -6.46 3.89
CA GLN A 21 24.67 -6.31 5.34
C GLN A 21 23.22 -6.13 5.81
N LEU A 22 22.30 -5.74 4.92
CA LEU A 22 20.89 -5.55 5.26
C LEU A 22 20.17 -6.87 5.48
N ARG A 23 20.46 -7.90 4.67
CA ARG A 23 19.99 -9.27 4.91
C ARG A 23 20.48 -9.79 6.25
N SER A 24 21.76 -9.58 6.57
CA SER A 24 22.32 -9.97 7.86
C SER A 24 21.68 -9.21 9.03
N LEU A 25 21.32 -7.93 8.86
CA LEU A 25 20.61 -7.13 9.88
C LEU A 25 19.16 -7.59 10.06
N ILE A 26 18.44 -7.88 8.97
CA ILE A 26 17.09 -8.44 9.00
C ILE A 26 17.09 -9.82 9.67
N ILE A 27 18.08 -10.66 9.34
CA ILE A 27 18.28 -11.99 9.93
C ILE A 27 18.68 -11.89 11.41
N LEU A 28 19.59 -10.98 11.79
CA LEU A 28 19.98 -10.77 13.19
C LEU A 28 18.79 -10.33 14.04
N VAL A 29 18.02 -9.35 13.55
CA VAL A 29 16.82 -8.86 14.24
C VAL A 29 15.77 -9.96 14.34
N ALA A 30 15.58 -10.78 13.30
CA ALA A 30 14.65 -11.92 13.34
C ALA A 30 15.09 -13.04 14.32
N ALA A 31 16.40 -13.32 14.41
CA ALA A 31 16.94 -14.35 15.31
C ALA A 31 16.84 -13.97 16.79
N GLU A 32 17.02 -12.69 17.12
CA GLU A 32 16.91 -12.17 18.49
C GLU A 32 15.46 -12.23 19.02
N ILE A 33 14.47 -12.20 18.11
CA ILE A 33 13.03 -12.24 18.40
C ILE A 33 12.54 -13.65 18.77
N ALA A 34 13.10 -14.70 18.16
CA ALA A 34 12.71 -16.09 18.39
C ALA A 34 12.94 -16.54 19.85
N SER A 35 13.85 -15.88 20.57
CA SER A 35 14.27 -16.23 21.94
C SER A 35 13.34 -15.73 23.05
N SER A 36 12.35 -14.86 22.76
CA SER A 36 11.50 -14.22 23.79
C SER A 36 10.08 -14.79 23.93
N ARG A 37 9.78 -15.92 23.28
CA ARG A 37 8.42 -16.46 23.17
C ARG A 37 8.05 -17.32 24.39
N ASN A 38 7.18 -16.83 25.27
CA ASN A 38 6.28 -17.73 26.00
C ASN A 38 4.95 -17.08 26.39
N THR A 39 3.90 -17.91 26.33
CA THR A 39 2.49 -17.72 26.72
C THR A 39 1.50 -17.14 25.69
N VAL A 40 0.61 -18.03 25.23
CA VAL A 40 -0.56 -17.84 24.37
C VAL A 40 -1.80 -17.99 25.24
N SER A 41 -2.87 -17.22 24.99
CA SER A 41 -4.21 -17.55 25.46
C SER A 41 -5.24 -17.30 24.36
N SER A 42 -6.05 -18.34 24.12
CA SER A 42 -7.04 -18.49 23.06
C SER A 42 -8.40 -17.94 23.46
N PHE A 43 -9.11 -17.29 22.53
CA PHE A 43 -10.56 -17.09 22.65
C PHE A 43 -11.28 -17.46 21.35
N VAL A 44 -12.34 -18.24 21.51
CA VAL A 44 -13.24 -18.77 20.48
C VAL A 44 -14.42 -17.82 20.32
N ALA A 45 -14.83 -17.53 19.08
CA ALA A 45 -16.07 -16.80 18.79
C ALA A 45 -16.95 -17.59 17.81
N THR A 46 -18.22 -17.72 18.16
CA THR A 46 -19.28 -18.44 17.42
C THR A 46 -19.98 -17.55 16.37
N PRO A 47 -20.57 -18.12 15.30
CA PRO A 47 -21.17 -17.35 14.22
C PRO A 47 -22.64 -16.94 14.51
N ARG A 48 -23.09 -15.82 13.91
CA ARG A 48 -24.49 -15.34 13.91
C ARG A 48 -24.98 -15.14 12.47
N PRO A 49 -26.30 -15.27 12.20
CA PRO A 49 -26.84 -15.60 10.88
C PRO A 49 -27.06 -14.42 9.94
N LEU A 50 -27.12 -14.76 8.64
CA LEU A 50 -27.28 -13.90 7.48
C LEU A 50 -28.72 -13.37 7.33
N LEU A 51 -28.86 -12.08 7.04
CA LEU A 51 -30.13 -11.43 6.65
C LEU A 51 -30.08 -11.07 5.16
N LEU A 52 -31.12 -11.49 4.42
CA LEU A 52 -31.34 -11.27 3.00
C LEU A 52 -31.38 -9.77 2.64
N ALA A 53 -30.75 -9.41 1.51
CA ALA A 53 -30.85 -8.09 0.89
C ALA A 53 -32.04 -8.04 -0.09
N PRO A 54 -32.77 -6.92 -0.18
CA PRO A 54 -33.84 -6.74 -1.17
C PRO A 54 -33.33 -6.33 -2.56
N SER A 55 -34.21 -6.60 -3.52
CA SER A 55 -34.09 -6.57 -4.98
C SER A 55 -33.47 -5.32 -5.63
N LEU A 56 -32.69 -5.59 -6.67
CA LEU A 56 -31.95 -4.67 -7.54
C LEU A 56 -32.89 -3.75 -8.34
N ALA A 57 -32.60 -2.45 -8.34
CA ALA A 57 -33.04 -1.52 -9.37
C ALA A 57 -31.92 -1.36 -10.40
N THR A 58 -32.24 -1.65 -11.65
CA THR A 58 -31.35 -1.62 -12.82
C THR A 58 -30.87 -0.20 -13.13
N TYR A 59 -29.56 0.04 -13.05
CA TYR A 59 -28.93 1.22 -13.63
C TYR A 59 -27.93 0.80 -14.70
N SER A 60 -27.99 1.51 -15.81
CA SER A 60 -27.33 1.27 -17.09
C SER A 60 -25.81 1.11 -16.96
N THR A 61 -25.31 -0.02 -17.47
CA THR A 61 -23.90 -0.38 -17.58
C THR A 61 -23.20 0.43 -18.67
N THR A 62 -22.46 1.47 -18.31
CA THR A 62 -21.30 1.91 -19.12
C THR A 62 -20.03 1.41 -18.45
N LYS A 63 -19.38 0.51 -19.19
CA LYS A 63 -18.31 -0.43 -18.87
C LYS A 63 -17.04 0.24 -18.29
N PRO A 64 -16.32 -0.39 -17.34
CA PRO A 64 -14.92 -0.07 -17.03
C PRO A 64 -14.01 -0.27 -18.27
N PRO A 65 -12.74 0.19 -18.28
CA PRO A 65 -11.84 0.07 -19.43
C PRO A 65 -11.81 -1.38 -19.94
N GLU A 66 -11.75 -1.54 -21.28
CA GLU A 66 -11.88 -2.78 -22.07
C GLU A 66 -11.96 -4.08 -21.26
N CYS A 67 -13.05 -4.85 -21.45
CA CYS A 67 -13.24 -6.20 -20.89
C CYS A 67 -11.97 -7.02 -21.07
N THR A 68 -11.10 -7.01 -20.08
CA THR A 68 -10.05 -7.99 -19.95
C THR A 68 -10.79 -9.29 -19.68
N VAL A 69 -10.62 -10.27 -20.58
CA VAL A 69 -11.19 -11.58 -20.36
C VAL A 69 -10.53 -12.13 -19.10
N HIS A 70 -11.29 -12.14 -18.01
CA HIS A 70 -10.83 -12.66 -16.74
C HIS A 70 -11.08 -14.17 -16.72
N ASP A 71 -10.12 -14.90 -16.20
CA ASP A 71 -10.32 -16.32 -15.91
C ASP A 71 -11.42 -16.45 -14.84
N VAL A 72 -12.45 -17.24 -15.12
CA VAL A 72 -13.57 -17.49 -14.20
C VAL A 72 -13.03 -18.07 -12.88
N ALA A 73 -11.98 -18.91 -12.96
CA ALA A 73 -11.35 -19.49 -11.78
C ALA A 73 -10.72 -18.42 -10.87
N ASP A 74 -10.17 -17.34 -11.45
CA ASP A 74 -9.63 -16.23 -10.67
C ASP A 74 -10.74 -15.48 -9.94
N LEU A 75 -11.84 -15.19 -10.64
CA LEU A 75 -12.98 -14.47 -10.05
C LEU A 75 -13.59 -15.25 -8.88
N ASP A 76 -13.78 -16.56 -9.06
CA ASP A 76 -14.27 -17.46 -8.01
C ASP A 76 -13.31 -17.52 -6.82
N CYS A 77 -12.01 -17.68 -7.09
CA CYS A 77 -10.99 -17.69 -6.04
C CYS A 77 -10.96 -16.37 -5.26
N ILE A 78 -10.98 -15.22 -5.93
CA ILE A 78 -10.97 -13.90 -5.28
C ILE A 78 -12.24 -13.71 -4.44
N SER A 79 -13.40 -14.10 -4.97
CA SER A 79 -14.68 -14.03 -4.25
C SER A 79 -14.66 -14.88 -2.99
N GLN A 80 -14.10 -16.10 -3.05
CA GLN A 80 -13.91 -16.97 -1.88
C GLN A 80 -12.93 -16.37 -0.87
N GLN A 81 -11.81 -15.83 -1.33
CA GLN A 81 -10.75 -15.26 -0.49
C GLN A 81 -11.20 -14.00 0.27
N LEU A 82 -11.94 -13.10 -0.41
CA LEU A 82 -12.39 -11.83 0.15
C LEU A 82 -13.81 -11.89 0.74
N GLY A 83 -14.57 -12.95 0.44
CA GLY A 83 -15.99 -13.08 0.73
C GLY A 83 -16.91 -12.29 -0.21
N TYR A 84 -16.35 -11.59 -1.21
CA TYR A 84 -17.06 -10.88 -2.26
C TYR A 84 -16.11 -10.52 -3.41
N LEU A 85 -16.64 -10.21 -4.59
CA LEU A 85 -15.85 -9.66 -5.70
C LEU A 85 -15.86 -8.11 -5.64
N PRO A 86 -14.69 -7.44 -5.55
CA PRO A 86 -14.64 -5.97 -5.51
C PRO A 86 -15.16 -5.34 -6.81
N THR A 87 -16.01 -4.32 -6.69
CA THR A 87 -16.60 -3.61 -7.85
C THR A 87 -15.57 -2.88 -8.71
N ASN A 88 -14.44 -2.52 -8.10
CA ASN A 88 -13.32 -1.85 -8.75
C ASN A 88 -12.16 -2.82 -9.07
N PHE A 89 -12.45 -4.11 -9.21
CA PHE A 89 -11.46 -5.10 -9.64
C PHE A 89 -10.95 -4.78 -11.06
N VAL A 90 -9.63 -4.80 -11.24
CA VAL A 90 -8.98 -4.61 -12.56
C VAL A 90 -8.34 -5.90 -13.06
N GLY A 91 -7.73 -6.68 -12.16
CA GLY A 91 -7.05 -7.92 -12.53
C GLY A 91 -6.23 -8.52 -11.41
N VAL A 92 -5.79 -9.77 -11.57
CA VAL A 92 -4.82 -10.40 -10.67
C VAL A 92 -3.44 -9.79 -10.94
N SER A 93 -2.83 -9.19 -9.93
CA SER A 93 -1.52 -8.53 -10.04
C SER A 93 -0.37 -9.37 -9.49
N ALA A 94 -0.65 -10.36 -8.65
CA ALA A 94 0.35 -11.29 -8.14
C ALA A 94 -0.24 -12.67 -7.84
N ARG A 95 0.58 -13.70 -8.01
CA ARG A 95 0.25 -15.11 -7.71
C ARG A 95 1.30 -15.76 -6.82
N ASN A 96 0.97 -16.89 -6.20
CA ASN A 96 1.95 -17.80 -5.59
C ASN A 96 2.49 -18.81 -6.63
N ALA A 97 3.29 -19.77 -6.19
CA ALA A 97 3.88 -20.79 -7.08
C ALA A 97 2.81 -21.66 -7.75
N ASP A 98 1.73 -22.00 -7.04
CA ASP A 98 0.56 -22.73 -7.55
C ASP A 98 -0.36 -21.89 -8.44
N ARG A 99 0.06 -20.67 -8.81
CA ARG A 99 -0.69 -19.73 -9.65
C ARG A 99 -2.00 -19.24 -9.02
N VAL A 100 -2.20 -19.43 -7.72
CA VAL A 100 -3.34 -18.89 -6.98
C VAL A 100 -3.18 -17.37 -6.80
N PRO A 101 -4.23 -16.56 -7.02
CA PRO A 101 -4.20 -15.13 -6.74
C PRO A 101 -3.77 -14.81 -5.30
N VAL A 102 -2.77 -13.95 -5.19
CA VAL A 102 -2.25 -13.43 -3.91
C VAL A 102 -2.62 -11.96 -3.73
N ALA A 103 -2.54 -11.18 -4.81
CA ALA A 103 -2.95 -9.79 -4.82
C ALA A 103 -3.67 -9.45 -6.13
N ILE A 104 -4.56 -8.47 -6.04
CA ILE A 104 -5.29 -7.89 -7.16
C ILE A 104 -4.90 -6.43 -7.34
N GLN A 105 -4.98 -5.96 -8.57
CA GLN A 105 -5.03 -4.54 -8.88
C GLN A 105 -6.47 -4.04 -8.83
N THR A 106 -6.65 -2.86 -8.26
CA THR A 106 -7.95 -2.20 -8.11
C THR A 106 -7.92 -0.82 -8.75
N TYR A 107 -9.04 -0.44 -9.36
CA TYR A 107 -9.24 0.89 -9.89
C TYR A 107 -9.35 1.91 -8.74
N PRO A 108 -8.77 3.12 -8.86
CA PRO A 108 -8.73 4.07 -7.74
C PRO A 108 -10.09 4.62 -7.29
N LEU A 109 -11.10 4.53 -8.14
CA LEU A 109 -12.48 4.97 -7.90
C LEU A 109 -13.42 3.77 -7.80
N PHE A 110 -14.71 4.02 -7.52
CA PHE A 110 -15.74 2.98 -7.36
C PHE A 110 -15.44 1.92 -6.28
N GLY A 111 -14.51 2.20 -5.36
CA GLY A 111 -14.08 1.27 -4.34
C GLY A 111 -14.83 1.44 -3.03
N GLY A 112 -14.48 0.62 -2.04
CA GLY A 112 -14.99 0.72 -0.67
C GLY A 112 -16.26 -0.09 -0.44
N ALA A 113 -16.52 -0.44 0.83
CA ALA A 113 -17.73 -1.17 1.19
C ALA A 113 -18.98 -0.38 0.76
N PRO A 114 -20.08 -1.05 0.33
CA PRO A 114 -21.30 -0.38 -0.13
C PRO A 114 -21.81 0.71 0.83
N ARG A 115 -21.69 0.48 2.15
CA ARG A 115 -22.02 1.46 3.19
C ARG A 115 -21.26 2.79 3.05
N ARG A 116 -19.97 2.75 2.70
CA ARG A 116 -19.15 3.96 2.49
C ARG A 116 -19.54 4.69 1.22
N GLN A 117 -19.85 3.96 0.15
CA GLN A 117 -20.30 4.53 -1.12
C GLN A 117 -21.61 5.30 -0.94
N ILE A 118 -22.60 4.70 -0.24
CA ILE A 118 -23.90 5.33 0.04
C ILE A 118 -23.72 6.64 0.84
N LYS A 119 -22.91 6.60 1.91
CA LYS A 119 -22.65 7.79 2.74
C LYS A 119 -22.03 8.93 1.92
N THR A 120 -21.04 8.62 1.08
CA THR A 120 -20.36 9.64 0.27
C THR A 120 -21.27 10.17 -0.82
N ALA A 121 -22.02 9.31 -1.52
CA ALA A 121 -22.95 9.73 -2.56
C ALA A 121 -24.00 10.72 -2.03
N ALA A 122 -24.48 10.55 -0.80
CA ALA A 122 -25.40 11.48 -0.15
C ALA A 122 -24.79 12.87 0.13
N SER A 123 -23.46 12.94 0.31
CA SER A 123 -22.73 14.18 0.61
C SER A 123 -22.16 14.91 -0.61
N MET A 124 -22.23 14.29 -1.80
CA MET A 124 -21.61 14.83 -3.01
C MET A 124 -22.54 15.83 -3.72
N PRO A 125 -22.03 17.01 -4.11
CA PRO A 125 -22.85 18.13 -4.56
C PRO A 125 -23.44 17.93 -5.96
N ASN A 126 -22.75 17.24 -6.86
CA ASN A 126 -23.19 17.03 -8.24
C ASN A 126 -23.23 15.54 -8.66
N THR A 127 -24.04 15.26 -9.69
CA THR A 127 -24.32 13.89 -10.17
C THR A 127 -23.08 13.20 -10.74
N GLN A 128 -22.21 13.91 -11.46
CA GLN A 128 -21.01 13.33 -12.05
C GLN A 128 -20.04 12.83 -10.96
N LEU A 129 -19.83 13.62 -9.90
CA LEU A 129 -19.03 13.23 -8.75
C LEU A 129 -19.65 12.06 -7.96
N ARG A 130 -20.98 12.01 -7.84
CA ARG A 130 -21.66 10.85 -7.23
C ARG A 130 -21.37 9.56 -7.99
N MET A 131 -21.29 9.62 -9.32
CA MET A 131 -21.01 8.45 -10.16
C MET A 131 -19.60 7.91 -9.96
N LEU A 132 -18.58 8.75 -9.70
CA LEU A 132 -17.21 8.30 -9.41
C LEU A 132 -17.09 7.43 -8.14
N GLY A 133 -18.11 7.42 -7.28
CA GLY A 133 -18.11 6.63 -6.05
C GLY A 133 -17.06 7.10 -5.03
N THR A 134 -16.62 6.19 -4.17
CA THR A 134 -15.58 6.49 -3.18
C THR A 134 -14.19 6.09 -3.65
N PRO A 135 -13.17 6.94 -3.43
CA PRO A 135 -11.78 6.56 -3.67
C PRO A 135 -11.38 5.34 -2.85
N PHE A 136 -10.72 4.38 -3.50
CA PHE A 136 -10.17 3.20 -2.83
C PHE A 136 -8.79 3.51 -2.24
N PRO A 137 -8.48 3.06 -1.01
CA PRO A 137 -7.26 3.48 -0.32
C PRO A 137 -5.99 2.84 -0.89
N THR A 138 -6.10 1.79 -1.72
CA THR A 138 -4.97 1.09 -2.34
C THR A 138 -5.16 0.86 -3.86
N LEU A 139 -4.08 0.70 -4.62
CA LEU A 139 -4.06 0.18 -5.99
C LEU A 139 -3.89 -1.34 -6.02
N TYR A 140 -3.19 -1.87 -5.01
CA TYR A 140 -2.90 -3.29 -4.90
C TYR A 140 -3.47 -3.80 -3.58
N TRP A 141 -4.30 -4.82 -3.65
CA TRP A 141 -4.95 -5.39 -2.49
C TRP A 141 -4.60 -6.87 -2.36
N LEU A 142 -4.03 -7.23 -1.21
CA LEU A 142 -3.77 -8.60 -0.85
C LEU A 142 -5.09 -9.37 -0.67
N THR A 143 -5.24 -10.49 -1.35
CA THR A 143 -6.45 -11.32 -1.30
C THR A 143 -6.21 -12.62 -0.56
N CYS A 144 -5.02 -13.20 -0.64
CA CYS A 144 -4.74 -14.48 0.03
C CYS A 144 -4.95 -14.38 1.56
N PRO A 145 -5.90 -15.13 2.15
CA PRO A 145 -6.24 -15.03 3.56
C PRO A 145 -5.13 -15.57 4.47
N ILE A 146 -4.38 -16.57 4.00
CA ILE A 146 -3.25 -17.16 4.75
C ILE A 146 -2.13 -16.13 4.91
N ILE A 147 -1.69 -15.51 3.80
CA ILE A 147 -0.68 -14.44 3.81
C ILE A 147 -1.18 -13.24 4.63
N SER A 148 -2.43 -12.82 4.43
CA SER A 148 -3.01 -11.71 5.20
C SER A 148 -2.97 -11.98 6.70
N LYS A 149 -3.33 -13.20 7.14
CA LYS A 149 -3.25 -13.59 8.55
C LYS A 149 -1.82 -13.61 9.07
N ALA A 150 -0.85 -14.10 8.29
CA ALA A 150 0.56 -14.09 8.69
C ALA A 150 1.09 -12.66 8.86
N ILE A 151 0.78 -11.75 7.92
CA ILE A 151 1.15 -10.33 8.03
C ILE A 151 0.45 -9.66 9.22
N ALA A 152 -0.83 -9.95 9.48
CA ALA A 152 -1.51 -9.46 10.67
C ALA A 152 -0.83 -9.90 11.97
N ASN A 153 -0.29 -11.12 12.03
CA ASN A 153 0.53 -11.56 13.16
C ASN A 153 1.82 -10.75 13.28
N LEU A 154 2.54 -10.50 12.17
CA LEU A 154 3.72 -9.62 12.19
C LEU A 154 3.37 -8.20 12.67
N GLU A 155 2.26 -7.63 12.22
CA GLU A 155 1.78 -6.32 12.68
C GLU A 155 1.47 -6.34 14.19
N GLY A 156 0.78 -7.38 14.68
CA GLY A 156 0.47 -7.56 16.10
C GLY A 156 1.69 -7.75 17.00
N GLN A 157 2.78 -8.29 16.46
CA GLN A 157 4.07 -8.41 17.15
C GLN A 157 4.89 -7.12 17.15
N GLY A 158 4.45 -6.06 16.47
CA GLY A 158 5.14 -4.76 16.43
C GLY A 158 6.14 -4.59 15.28
N HIS A 159 6.07 -5.40 14.23
CA HIS A 159 7.00 -5.28 13.10
C HIS A 159 6.85 -3.96 12.32
N VAL A 160 5.69 -3.31 12.36
CA VAL A 160 5.52 -1.97 11.76
C VAL A 160 6.51 -0.97 12.35
N GLN A 161 6.59 -0.89 13.69
CA GLN A 161 7.48 0.05 14.38
C GLN A 161 8.95 -0.32 14.20
N ARG A 162 9.28 -1.63 14.22
CA ARG A 162 10.65 -2.10 13.99
C ARG A 162 11.14 -1.77 12.58
N ILE A 163 10.34 -2.08 11.56
CA ILE A 163 10.68 -1.76 10.17
C ILE A 163 10.78 -0.23 9.97
N GLN A 164 9.88 0.56 10.59
CA GLN A 164 9.97 2.02 10.55
C GLN A 164 11.28 2.53 11.13
N GLN A 165 11.79 1.92 12.20
CA GLN A 165 13.08 2.27 12.79
C GLN A 165 14.25 1.91 11.87
N ILE A 166 14.23 0.73 11.25
CA ILE A 166 15.25 0.30 10.27
C ILE A 166 15.30 1.28 9.09
N VAL A 167 14.15 1.64 8.52
CA VAL A 167 14.07 2.61 7.42
C VAL A 167 14.62 3.97 7.86
N ARG A 168 14.27 4.42 9.07
CA ARG A 168 14.74 5.69 9.64
C ARG A 168 16.26 5.77 9.78
N GLU A 169 16.90 4.66 10.10
CA GLU A 169 18.35 4.59 10.36
C GLU A 169 19.18 4.43 9.08
N CYS A 170 18.54 4.06 7.97
CA CYS A 170 19.16 3.84 6.68
C CYS A 170 18.66 4.84 5.63
N ASP A 171 19.52 5.79 5.23
CA ASP A 171 19.16 6.82 4.25
C ASP A 171 18.77 6.20 2.88
N ASP A 172 19.41 5.10 2.45
CA ASP A 172 19.06 4.36 1.23
C ASP A 172 17.62 3.83 1.27
N LEU A 173 17.24 3.14 2.36
CA LEU A 173 15.88 2.63 2.53
C LEU A 173 14.85 3.76 2.60
N THR A 174 15.19 4.85 3.28
CA THR A 174 14.33 6.04 3.33
C THR A 174 14.10 6.61 1.94
N GLN A 175 15.16 6.78 1.14
CA GLN A 175 15.06 7.31 -0.22
C GLN A 175 14.27 6.37 -1.13
N ARG A 176 14.57 5.07 -1.10
CA ARG A 176 13.82 4.04 -1.84
C ARG A 176 12.33 4.07 -1.49
N LEU A 177 11.99 4.16 -0.21
CA LEU A 177 10.59 4.19 0.22
C LEU A 177 9.87 5.45 -0.22
N TRP A 178 10.54 6.62 -0.19
CA TRP A 178 9.97 7.85 -0.75
C TRP A 178 9.71 7.74 -2.26
N THR A 179 10.67 7.21 -3.02
CA THR A 179 10.51 6.97 -4.45
C THR A 179 9.33 6.04 -4.71
N CYS A 180 9.21 4.92 -3.98
CA CYS A 180 8.06 4.03 -4.12
C CYS A 180 6.73 4.72 -3.83
N HIS A 181 6.64 5.58 -2.79
CA HIS A 181 5.41 6.32 -2.52
C HIS A 181 5.07 7.32 -3.62
N ALA A 182 6.07 7.99 -4.21
CA ALA A 182 5.88 8.96 -5.29
C ALA A 182 5.44 8.26 -6.59
N GLU A 183 6.16 7.21 -7.02
CA GLU A 183 5.80 6.37 -8.18
C GLU A 183 4.40 5.79 -8.03
N TYR A 184 4.05 5.34 -6.81
CA TYR A 184 2.72 4.81 -6.54
C TYR A 184 1.61 5.87 -6.73
N ALA A 185 1.83 7.10 -6.26
CA ALA A 185 0.85 8.18 -6.40
C ALA A 185 0.69 8.60 -7.88
N GLU A 186 1.79 8.63 -8.62
CA GLU A 186 1.79 8.84 -10.08
C GLU A 186 1.00 7.75 -10.80
N ASN A 187 1.35 6.48 -10.57
CA ASN A 187 0.65 5.32 -11.14
C ASN A 187 -0.85 5.31 -10.79
N ARG A 188 -1.20 5.77 -9.58
CA ARG A 188 -2.59 5.89 -9.16
C ARG A 188 -3.34 6.90 -10.01
N TRP A 189 -2.78 8.08 -10.20
CA TRP A 189 -3.37 9.10 -11.05
C TRP A 189 -3.44 8.64 -12.52
N ASP A 190 -2.39 7.98 -13.01
CA ASP A 190 -2.29 7.49 -14.39
C ASP A 190 -3.17 6.30 -14.72
N SER A 191 -3.57 5.54 -13.72
CA SER A 191 -4.54 4.45 -13.91
C SER A 191 -5.98 4.93 -14.16
N LEU A 192 -6.29 6.22 -13.91
CA LEU A 192 -7.63 6.77 -14.15
C LEU A 192 -7.93 6.87 -15.65
N THR A 193 -9.19 6.63 -16.02
CA THR A 193 -9.67 6.92 -17.37
C THR A 193 -9.62 8.43 -17.64
N GLN A 194 -9.47 8.80 -18.91
CA GLN A 194 -9.50 10.21 -19.32
C GLN A 194 -10.81 10.90 -18.91
N ILE A 195 -11.92 10.17 -18.94
CA ILE A 195 -13.24 10.68 -18.54
C ILE A 195 -13.24 10.98 -17.04
N ASP A 196 -12.87 10.02 -16.19
CA ASP A 196 -12.87 10.23 -14.73
C ASP A 196 -11.88 11.32 -14.31
N ARG A 197 -10.72 11.37 -14.97
CA ARG A 197 -9.73 12.44 -14.78
C ARG A 197 -10.33 13.81 -15.10
N SER A 198 -11.00 13.94 -16.25
CA SER A 198 -11.64 15.20 -16.65
C SER A 198 -12.71 15.66 -15.66
N VAL A 199 -13.51 14.74 -15.11
CA VAL A 199 -14.53 15.08 -14.09
C VAL A 199 -13.85 15.61 -12.82
N LEU A 200 -12.74 15.00 -12.40
CA LEU A 200 -11.99 15.43 -11.22
C LEU A 200 -11.24 16.76 -11.41
N GLU A 201 -10.80 17.06 -12.63
CA GLU A 201 -10.08 18.30 -12.98
C GLU A 201 -11.04 19.49 -13.13
N ASN A 202 -12.22 19.28 -13.70
CA ASN A 202 -13.19 20.35 -14.02
C ASN A 202 -14.09 20.77 -12.85
N SER A 203 -13.88 20.25 -11.64
CA SER A 203 -14.67 20.63 -10.46
C SER A 203 -13.76 21.00 -9.28
N ASP A 204 -14.04 22.14 -8.65
CA ASP A 204 -13.39 22.53 -7.39
C ASP A 204 -13.87 21.67 -6.21
N GLU A 205 -15.08 21.13 -6.33
CA GLU A 205 -15.71 20.26 -5.34
C GLU A 205 -14.99 18.91 -5.22
N SER A 206 -14.29 18.47 -6.27
CA SER A 206 -13.44 17.28 -6.26
C SER A 206 -12.02 17.52 -5.76
N SER A 207 -11.63 18.75 -5.39
CA SER A 207 -10.26 19.08 -4.94
C SER A 207 -9.70 18.10 -3.91
N ARG A 208 -10.48 17.74 -2.89
CA ARG A 208 -10.07 16.76 -1.85
C ARG A 208 -9.82 15.36 -2.41
N ILE A 209 -10.67 14.90 -3.33
CA ILE A 209 -10.53 13.58 -3.95
C ILE A 209 -9.33 13.58 -4.89
N ARG A 210 -9.21 14.62 -5.70
CA ARG A 210 -8.09 14.84 -6.62
C ARG A 210 -6.77 14.86 -5.88
N ASP A 211 -6.65 15.65 -4.82
CA ASP A 211 -5.44 15.72 -3.99
C ASP A 211 -5.11 14.38 -3.35
N MET A 212 -6.11 13.64 -2.87
CA MET A 212 -5.91 12.30 -2.34
C MET A 212 -5.35 11.37 -3.42
N LEU A 213 -5.93 11.34 -4.62
CA LEU A 213 -5.48 10.46 -5.69
C LEU A 213 -4.09 10.82 -6.22
N GLN A 214 -3.76 12.12 -6.29
CA GLN A 214 -2.48 12.62 -6.81
C GLN A 214 -1.34 12.56 -5.79
N TYR A 215 -1.63 12.66 -4.50
CA TYR A 215 -0.61 12.87 -3.47
C TYR A 215 -0.66 11.88 -2.32
N SER A 216 -1.36 10.76 -2.48
CA SER A 216 -1.29 9.66 -1.53
C SER A 216 -0.54 8.46 -2.10
N GLY A 217 0.61 8.19 -1.50
CA GLY A 217 1.42 7.01 -1.73
C GLY A 217 0.79 5.75 -1.13
N ILE A 218 1.57 4.66 -1.13
CA ILE A 218 1.24 3.38 -0.50
C ILE A 218 0.67 3.59 0.92
N ALA A 219 -0.42 2.89 1.24
CA ALA A 219 -1.16 2.99 2.51
C ALA A 219 -1.67 4.41 2.88
N GLY A 220 -1.73 5.34 1.91
CA GLY A 220 -2.20 6.70 2.14
C GLY A 220 -1.14 7.61 2.78
N THR A 221 0.15 7.33 2.59
CA THR A 221 1.24 8.23 3.00
C THR A 221 1.21 9.49 2.13
N ASN A 222 1.17 10.68 2.73
CA ASN A 222 1.15 11.92 1.96
C ASN A 222 2.52 12.16 1.31
N VAL A 223 2.53 12.35 -0.01
CA VAL A 223 3.73 12.63 -0.82
C VAL A 223 3.73 14.04 -1.41
N THR A 224 2.80 14.91 -1.01
CA THR A 224 2.64 16.26 -1.59
C THR A 224 3.96 17.00 -1.64
N ARG A 225 4.75 16.97 -0.56
CA ARG A 225 6.05 17.66 -0.53
C ARG A 225 7.06 17.04 -1.50
N VAL A 226 7.20 15.71 -1.54
CA VAL A 226 8.13 15.02 -2.45
C VAL A 226 7.78 15.31 -3.92
N VAL A 227 6.49 15.19 -4.26
CA VAL A 227 6.00 15.40 -5.62
C VAL A 227 6.14 16.86 -6.04
N ARG A 228 5.82 17.82 -5.16
CA ARG A 228 5.98 19.25 -5.47
C ARG A 228 7.45 19.65 -5.62
N THR A 229 8.33 19.19 -4.74
CA THR A 229 9.78 19.45 -4.89
C THR A 229 10.34 18.87 -6.19
N ALA A 230 9.87 17.70 -6.63
CA ALA A 230 10.29 17.12 -7.90
C ALA A 230 9.80 17.92 -9.12
N ARG A 231 8.61 18.52 -9.05
CA ARG A 231 8.04 19.36 -10.14
C ARG A 231 8.65 20.76 -10.21
N GLU A 232 9.05 21.32 -9.08
CA GLU A 232 9.71 22.63 -8.99
C GLU A 232 11.20 22.56 -9.35
N ASN A 233 11.80 21.37 -9.32
CA ASN A 233 13.20 21.15 -9.67
C ASN A 233 13.35 20.80 -11.17
N ASP A 234 13.61 21.85 -11.93
CA ASP A 234 14.07 21.97 -13.32
C ASP A 234 15.42 21.28 -13.65
N GLY A 235 15.66 20.08 -13.10
CA GLY A 235 16.81 19.24 -13.48
C GLY A 235 18.08 19.41 -12.64
N ASN A 236 18.03 20.10 -11.49
CA ASN A 236 19.19 20.22 -10.59
C ASN A 236 19.23 19.10 -9.51
N PRO A 237 20.16 18.13 -9.60
CA PRO A 237 20.17 16.95 -8.72
C PRO A 237 20.52 17.25 -7.25
N ARG A 238 21.04 18.43 -6.91
CA ARG A 238 21.40 18.80 -5.53
C ARG A 238 20.21 19.23 -4.65
N ARG A 239 19.03 19.42 -5.23
CA ARG A 239 17.79 19.75 -4.50
C ARG A 239 16.88 18.53 -4.27
N ASN A 240 17.33 17.34 -4.65
CA ASN A 240 16.56 16.09 -4.53
C ASN A 240 16.55 15.51 -3.11
N GLU A 241 17.18 16.16 -2.14
CA GLU A 241 17.10 15.70 -0.75
C GLU A 241 15.80 16.20 -0.11
N PRO A 242 14.92 15.30 0.37
CA PRO A 242 13.81 15.72 1.21
C PRO A 242 14.38 16.50 2.40
N ALA A 243 13.78 17.64 2.73
CA ALA A 243 14.23 18.50 3.82
C ALA A 243 14.61 17.67 5.05
N SER A 244 15.85 17.86 5.52
CA SER A 244 16.49 17.09 6.60
C SER A 244 15.51 16.77 7.74
N GLY A 245 15.23 15.48 7.96
CA GLY A 245 14.45 14.97 9.10
C GLY A 245 13.06 14.42 8.77
N TRP A 246 12.57 14.54 7.53
CA TRP A 246 11.27 13.98 7.15
C TRP A 246 11.36 12.52 6.69
N GLN A 247 10.53 11.66 7.27
CA GLN A 247 10.55 10.21 7.02
C GLN A 247 9.22 9.71 6.45
N PRO A 248 9.26 8.75 5.53
CA PRO A 248 8.06 8.10 5.02
C PRO A 248 7.43 7.25 6.14
N SER A 249 6.11 7.38 6.31
CA SER A 249 5.37 6.61 7.31
C SER A 249 4.99 5.24 6.78
N ILE A 250 5.21 4.21 7.60
CA ILE A 250 4.73 2.85 7.36
C ILE A 250 3.47 2.65 8.20
N LYS A 251 2.31 2.60 7.54
CA LYS A 251 1.01 2.48 8.22
C LYS A 251 0.49 1.05 8.27
N CYS A 252 0.74 0.25 7.23
CA CYS A 252 0.18 -1.08 7.07
C CYS A 252 1.09 -1.96 6.20
N LEU A 253 1.56 -3.09 6.74
CA LEU A 253 2.44 -4.03 6.05
C LEU A 253 1.71 -4.74 4.91
N HIS A 254 0.40 -5.00 5.03
CA HIS A 254 -0.39 -5.64 3.97
C HIS A 254 -0.31 -4.86 2.65
N THR A 255 -0.47 -3.53 2.72
CA THR A 255 -0.45 -2.68 1.53
C THR A 255 0.95 -2.58 0.91
N HIS A 256 2.00 -2.52 1.75
CA HIS A 256 3.37 -2.53 1.24
C HIS A 256 3.74 -3.88 0.62
N TYR A 257 3.29 -4.99 1.22
CA TYR A 257 3.54 -6.32 0.69
C TYR A 257 2.76 -6.58 -0.61
N ALA A 258 1.48 -6.21 -0.67
CA ALA A 258 0.68 -6.30 -1.89
C ALA A 258 1.31 -5.51 -3.05
N HIS A 259 1.81 -4.29 -2.77
CA HIS A 259 2.55 -3.50 -3.73
C HIS A 259 3.82 -4.23 -4.20
N PHE A 260 4.67 -4.67 -3.28
CA PHE A 260 5.90 -5.40 -3.60
C PHE A 260 5.63 -6.63 -4.48
N ARG A 261 4.65 -7.47 -4.12
CA ARG A 261 4.30 -8.66 -4.92
C ARG A 261 3.78 -8.31 -6.31
N SER A 262 3.07 -7.20 -6.44
CA SER A 262 2.47 -6.76 -7.71
C SER A 262 3.46 -6.06 -8.65
N THR A 263 4.57 -5.52 -8.13
CA THR A 263 5.52 -4.72 -8.93
C THR A 263 6.85 -5.41 -9.19
N THR A 264 7.26 -6.38 -8.36
CA THR A 264 8.55 -7.09 -8.52
C THR A 264 8.67 -7.85 -9.84
N PHE A 265 7.57 -8.37 -10.36
CA PHE A 265 7.51 -9.16 -11.60
C PHE A 265 6.80 -8.43 -12.75
N SER A 266 6.69 -7.10 -12.66
CA SER A 266 6.06 -6.29 -13.70
C SER A 266 6.91 -6.29 -14.98
N ASN A 267 6.29 -6.65 -16.12
CA ASN A 267 6.91 -6.59 -17.45
C ASN A 267 6.89 -5.16 -18.06
N GLN A 268 6.77 -4.12 -17.23
CA GLN A 268 6.76 -2.74 -17.69
C GLN A 268 8.13 -2.33 -18.28
N VAL A 269 8.09 -1.47 -19.30
CA VAL A 269 9.28 -0.92 -19.99
C VAL A 269 10.24 -0.23 -19.01
N LYS A 270 9.70 0.42 -17.97
CA LYS A 270 10.46 0.97 -16.85
C LYS A 270 10.16 0.14 -15.60
N LYS A 271 11.17 -0.55 -15.08
CA LYS A 271 11.02 -1.35 -13.85
C LYS A 271 10.80 -0.42 -12.66
N PRO A 272 9.71 -0.58 -11.89
CA PRO A 272 9.44 0.26 -10.72
C PRO A 272 10.46 0.03 -9.60
N THR A 273 10.60 1.01 -8.71
CA THR A 273 11.46 0.89 -7.53
C THR A 273 10.91 -0.20 -6.60
N ILE A 274 11.78 -1.14 -6.20
CA ILE A 274 11.40 -2.23 -5.29
C ILE A 274 11.08 -1.65 -3.91
N ASN A 275 9.85 -1.90 -3.45
CA ASN A 275 9.36 -1.45 -2.14
C ASN A 275 10.13 -2.13 -1.00
N PRO A 276 10.99 -1.39 -0.26
CA PRO A 276 11.85 -1.98 0.76
C PRO A 276 11.06 -2.56 1.94
N VAL A 277 9.89 -2.01 2.25
CA VAL A 277 9.03 -2.53 3.32
C VAL A 277 8.43 -3.87 2.92
N GLY A 278 7.95 -3.99 1.69
CA GLY A 278 7.40 -5.25 1.20
C GLY A 278 8.47 -6.34 1.06
N GLU A 279 9.69 -5.97 0.68
CA GLU A 279 10.86 -6.86 0.67
C GLU A 279 11.20 -7.39 2.07
N MET A 280 11.20 -6.52 3.09
CA MET A 280 11.38 -6.95 4.49
C MET A 280 10.25 -7.85 4.97
N VAL A 281 9.00 -7.58 4.58
CA VAL A 281 7.86 -8.45 4.92
C VAL A 281 7.99 -9.82 4.26
N GLU A 282 8.43 -9.90 3.00
CA GLU A 282 8.70 -11.17 2.32
C GLU A 282 9.73 -12.02 3.07
N GLU A 283 10.83 -11.41 3.53
CA GLU A 283 11.85 -12.13 4.31
C GLU A 283 11.32 -12.55 5.69
N LEU A 284 10.56 -11.71 6.39
CA LEU A 284 9.92 -12.07 7.67
C LEU A 284 8.94 -13.23 7.51
N LEU A 285 8.12 -13.22 6.45
CA LEU A 285 7.21 -14.34 6.14
C LEU A 285 8.00 -15.63 5.89
N ARG A 286 9.12 -15.56 5.15
CA ARG A 286 9.97 -16.74 4.91
C ARG A 286 10.57 -17.32 6.20
N LEU A 287 10.89 -16.46 7.17
CA LEU A 287 11.51 -16.88 8.43
C LEU A 287 10.49 -17.38 9.45
N GLU A 288 9.35 -16.71 9.58
CA GLU A 288 8.37 -16.99 10.64
C GLU A 288 7.18 -17.84 10.20
N PHE A 289 6.88 -17.85 8.90
CA PHE A 289 5.73 -18.53 8.29
C PHE A 289 6.11 -19.17 6.94
N PRO A 290 7.16 -20.00 6.88
CA PRO A 290 7.68 -20.55 5.62
C PRO A 290 6.61 -21.29 4.80
N GLU A 291 5.64 -21.92 5.45
CA GLU A 291 4.52 -22.63 4.85
C GLU A 291 3.58 -21.73 4.03
N VAL A 292 3.62 -20.42 4.26
CA VAL A 292 2.73 -19.43 3.64
C VAL A 292 3.24 -18.93 2.29
N LEU A 293 4.54 -19.14 2.00
CA LEU A 293 5.19 -18.73 0.76
C LEU A 293 5.41 -19.88 -0.24
N LEU A 294 4.97 -21.09 0.10
CA LEU A 294 5.00 -22.26 -0.78
C LEU A 294 4.03 -22.09 -1.96
#